data_AF-A0A925M6V8-F1
#
_entry.id   AF-A0A925M6V8-F1
#
_cell.length_a   1.000
_cell.length_b   1.000
_cell.length_c   1.000
_cell.angle_alpha   90.00
_cell.angle_beta   90.00
_cell.angle_gamma   90.00
#
_symmetry.space_group_name_H-M   'P 1'
#
loop_
_entity.id
_entity.type
_entity.pdbx_description
1 polymer ?
#
loop_
_entity_poly.entity_id
_entity_poly.type
_entity_poly.pdbx_seq_one_letter_code
_entity_poly.pdbx_strand_id
1 'polypeptide(L)'
;MTAADRIYALIQALPAAQVSEVLDFAEFLYQKQLTQRQTNPSVAIPPGKLTGLRGIAKLPLAERHQILAQSIAATAQDFLTDPELTEFAVLDTEDWELEHD
;
A
#
# COMPACT_ATOMS: atom_id res chain seq x y z
N MET A 1 35.37 -9.49 -12.95
CA MET A 1 34.93 -9.04 -11.61
C MET A 1 33.42 -8.98 -11.58
N THR A 2 32.81 -9.73 -10.67
CA THR A 2 31.37 -9.74 -10.44
C THR A 2 30.95 -8.55 -9.57
N ALA A 3 29.63 -8.30 -9.47
CA ALA A 3 29.10 -7.27 -8.57
C ALA A 3 29.43 -7.57 -7.09
N ALA A 4 29.41 -8.84 -6.69
CA ALA A 4 29.78 -9.27 -5.35
C ALA A 4 31.25 -8.95 -5.02
N ASP A 5 32.16 -9.20 -5.96
CA ASP A 5 33.59 -8.91 -5.79
C ASP A 5 33.83 -7.40 -5.59
N ARG A 6 33.08 -6.56 -6.31
CA ARG A 6 33.18 -5.09 -6.18
C ARG A 6 32.66 -4.61 -4.84
N ILE A 7 31.54 -5.15 -4.37
CA ILE A 7 30.97 -4.81 -3.05
C ILE A 7 31.93 -5.24 -1.94
N TYR A 8 32.52 -6.42 -2.04
CA TYR A 8 33.50 -6.89 -1.07
C TYR A 8 34.74 -5.99 -0.99
N ALA A 9 35.27 -5.58 -2.16
CA ALA A 9 36.39 -4.65 -2.21
C ALA A 9 36.05 -3.26 -1.63
N LEU A 10 34.83 -2.76 -1.84
CA LEU A 10 34.37 -1.51 -1.26
C LEU A 10 34.24 -1.60 0.27
N ILE A 11 33.70 -2.70 0.80
CA ILE A 11 33.56 -2.90 2.24
C ILE A 11 34.94 -2.99 2.92
N GLN A 12 35.92 -3.63 2.28
CA GLN A 12 37.29 -3.68 2.82
C GLN A 12 37.99 -2.32 2.86
N ALA A 13 37.60 -1.38 1.99
CA ALA A 13 38.17 -0.03 1.96
C ALA A 13 37.55 0.91 3.02
N LEU A 14 36.49 0.49 3.71
CA LEU A 14 35.80 1.32 4.71
C LEU A 14 36.48 1.24 6.10
N PRO A 15 36.41 2.32 6.90
CA PRO A 15 36.79 2.27 8.31
C PRO A 15 35.89 1.32 9.10
N ALA A 16 36.43 0.70 10.16
CA ALA A 16 35.74 -0.33 10.94
C ALA A 16 34.35 0.09 11.46
N ALA A 17 34.18 1.36 11.85
CA ALA A 17 32.89 1.90 12.31
C ALA A 17 31.81 1.91 11.21
N GLN A 18 32.20 2.17 9.95
CA GLN A 18 31.26 2.18 8.83
C GLN A 18 30.94 0.75 8.36
N VAL A 19 31.86 -0.19 8.54
CA VAL A 19 31.60 -1.61 8.25
C VAL A 19 30.48 -2.15 9.14
N SER A 20 30.45 -1.80 10.43
CA SER A 20 29.34 -2.19 11.32
C SER A 20 28.00 -1.60 10.85
N GLU A 21 27.96 -0.33 10.45
CA GLU A 21 26.73 0.29 9.95
C GLU A 21 26.19 -0.40 8.68
N VAL A 22 27.09 -0.79 7.76
CA VAL A 22 26.69 -1.54 6.56
C VAL A 22 26.15 -2.92 6.90
N LEU A 23 26.75 -3.60 7.89
CA LEU A 23 26.28 -4.91 8.35
C LEU A 23 24.92 -4.80 9.04
N ASP A 24 24.75 -3.84 9.94
CA ASP A 24 23.49 -3.57 10.63
C ASP A 24 22.38 -3.22 9.62
N PHE A 25 22.71 -2.42 8.60
CA PHE A 25 21.78 -2.10 7.52
C PHE A 25 21.42 -3.32 6.68
N ALA A 26 22.38 -4.18 6.34
CA ALA A 26 22.13 -5.40 5.58
C ALA A 26 21.27 -6.39 6.39
N GLU A 27 21.50 -6.52 7.69
CA GLU A 27 20.68 -7.32 8.59
C GLU A 27 19.25 -6.78 8.68
N PHE A 28 19.11 -5.45 8.83
CA PHE A 28 17.80 -4.79 8.80
C PHE A 28 17.03 -5.07 7.50
N LEU A 29 17.69 -4.97 6.34
CA LEU A 29 17.06 -5.27 5.06
C LEU A 29 16.63 -6.73 4.94
N TYR A 30 17.49 -7.66 5.37
CA TYR A 30 17.19 -9.08 5.36
C TYR A 30 16.00 -9.41 6.27
N GLN A 31 15.96 -8.85 7.48
CA GLN A 31 14.88 -9.05 8.43
C GLN A 31 13.58 -8.45 7.91
N LYS A 32 13.60 -7.24 7.34
CA LYS A 32 12.45 -6.60 6.71
C LYS A 32 11.88 -7.46 5.56
N GLN A 33 12.75 -8.05 4.74
CA GLN A 33 12.33 -8.95 3.67
C GLN A 33 11.74 -10.26 4.21
N LEU A 34 12.31 -10.82 5.28
CA LEU A 34 11.77 -12.01 5.96
C LEU A 34 10.38 -11.73 6.55
N THR A 35 10.20 -10.61 7.22
CA THR A 35 8.91 -10.19 7.78
C THR A 35 7.89 -9.95 6.66
N GLN A 36 8.29 -9.35 5.53
CA GLN A 36 7.40 -9.22 4.37
C GLN A 36 7.02 -10.57 3.75
N ARG A 37 7.94 -11.54 3.70
CA ARG A 37 7.62 -12.92 3.27
C ARG A 37 6.74 -13.66 4.28
N GLN A 38 6.92 -13.42 5.58
CA GLN A 38 6.08 -13.97 6.64
C GLN A 38 4.70 -13.30 6.74
N THR A 39 4.50 -12.11 6.14
CA THR A 39 3.16 -11.55 5.89
C THR A 39 2.47 -12.11 4.65
N ASN A 40 3.14 -13.02 3.92
CA ASN A 40 2.50 -13.92 2.97
C ASN A 40 2.48 -15.35 3.50
N PRO A 41 1.60 -15.67 4.45
CA PRO A 41 0.89 -16.91 4.35
C PRO A 41 -0.40 -16.56 3.59
N SER A 42 -0.81 -17.45 2.72
CA SER A 42 -2.23 -17.59 2.38
C SER A 42 -2.99 -17.88 3.68
N VAL A 43 -3.13 -16.88 4.56
CA VAL A 43 -3.96 -16.95 5.76
C VAL A 43 -5.31 -16.47 5.31
N ALA A 44 -6.25 -17.40 5.21
CA ALA A 44 -7.66 -17.07 5.27
C ALA A 44 -7.85 -16.09 6.43
N ILE A 45 -8.09 -14.82 6.11
CA ILE A 45 -8.22 -13.75 7.10
C ILE A 45 -9.35 -14.17 8.03
N PRO A 46 -9.11 -14.35 9.35
CA PRO A 46 -10.17 -14.71 10.26
C PRO A 46 -11.24 -13.62 10.24
N PRO A 47 -12.54 -13.98 10.19
CA PRO A 47 -13.61 -13.00 10.28
C PRO A 47 -13.44 -12.20 11.58
N GLY A 48 -13.24 -10.87 11.45
CA GLY A 48 -13.10 -9.96 12.59
C GLY A 48 -11.75 -9.24 12.74
N LYS A 49 -10.72 -9.50 11.90
CA LYS A 49 -9.51 -8.64 11.88
C LYS A 49 -9.70 -7.47 10.93
N LEU A 50 -9.67 -6.25 11.49
CA LEU A 50 -9.65 -4.98 10.76
C LEU A 50 -8.42 -4.86 9.86
N THR A 51 -8.48 -5.46 8.68
CA THR A 51 -7.64 -5.03 7.57
C THR A 51 -8.32 -3.79 7.01
N GLY A 52 -7.77 -2.60 7.26
CA GLY A 52 -8.28 -1.37 6.64
C GLY A 52 -8.36 -1.51 5.11
N LEU A 53 -8.90 -0.52 4.40
CA LEU A 53 -9.16 -0.61 2.95
C LEU A 53 -7.96 -1.12 2.12
N ARG A 54 -6.72 -0.78 2.52
CA ARG A 54 -5.47 -1.28 1.91
C ARG A 54 -5.30 -2.79 1.96
N GLY A 55 -5.79 -3.46 3.00
CA GLY A 55 -5.75 -4.91 3.12
C GLY A 55 -6.82 -5.57 2.25
N ILE A 56 -8.03 -5.00 2.22
CA ILE A 56 -9.12 -5.48 1.34
C ILE A 56 -8.73 -5.37 -0.14
N ALA A 57 -8.00 -4.31 -0.53
CA ALA A 57 -7.53 -4.12 -1.91
C ALA A 57 -6.57 -5.23 -2.39
N LYS A 58 -5.82 -5.85 -1.47
CA LYS A 58 -4.85 -6.92 -1.80
C LYS A 58 -5.51 -8.28 -2.02
N LEU A 59 -6.79 -8.43 -1.67
CA LEU A 59 -7.51 -9.68 -1.83
C LEU A 59 -7.90 -9.96 -3.29
N PRO A 60 -8.08 -11.25 -3.65
CA PRO A 60 -8.74 -11.63 -4.89
C PRO A 60 -10.12 -10.97 -5.04
N LEU A 61 -10.53 -10.76 -6.28
CA LEU A 61 -11.75 -10.00 -6.60
C LEU A 61 -13.00 -10.56 -5.90
N ALA A 62 -13.15 -11.89 -5.90
CA ALA A 62 -14.31 -12.55 -5.28
C ALA A 62 -14.39 -12.29 -3.77
N GLU A 63 -13.28 -12.43 -3.05
CA GLU A 63 -13.20 -12.19 -1.60
C GLU A 63 -13.43 -10.72 -1.26
N ARG A 64 -12.88 -9.81 -2.07
CA ARG A 64 -13.11 -8.37 -1.95
C ARG A 64 -14.60 -8.04 -2.05
N HIS A 65 -15.27 -8.58 -3.07
CA HIS A 65 -16.71 -8.35 -3.28
C HIS A 65 -17.53 -8.90 -2.13
N GLN A 66 -17.19 -10.07 -1.58
CA GLN A 66 -17.91 -10.64 -0.45
C GLN A 66 -17.84 -9.75 0.80
N ILE A 67 -16.69 -9.13 1.05
CA ILE A 67 -16.51 -8.22 2.19
C ILE A 67 -17.27 -6.90 1.96
N LEU A 68 -17.09 -6.28 0.79
CA LEU A 68 -17.71 -4.99 0.48
C LEU A 68 -19.23 -5.09 0.33
N ALA A 69 -19.76 -6.23 -0.10
CA ALA A 69 -21.19 -6.43 -0.30
C ALA A 69 -22.04 -6.08 0.93
N GLN A 70 -21.50 -6.27 2.13
CA GLN A 70 -22.20 -5.99 3.39
C GLN A 70 -22.44 -4.48 3.59
N SER A 71 -21.56 -3.63 3.07
CA SER A 71 -21.66 -2.17 3.20
C SER A 71 -22.31 -1.50 1.99
N ILE A 72 -22.36 -2.15 0.82
CA ILE A 72 -22.87 -1.55 -0.43
C ILE A 72 -24.27 -0.94 -0.26
N ALA A 73 -25.20 -1.67 0.36
CA ALA A 73 -26.58 -1.18 0.51
C ALA A 73 -26.67 0.04 1.44
N ALA A 74 -25.92 0.05 2.54
CA ALA A 74 -25.86 1.18 3.45
C ALA A 74 -25.23 2.39 2.76
N THR A 75 -24.09 2.20 2.07
CA THR A 75 -23.43 3.26 1.31
C THR A 75 -24.35 3.83 0.23
N ALA A 76 -25.10 3.01 -0.49
CA ALA A 76 -26.07 3.48 -1.48
C ALA A 76 -27.19 4.33 -0.83
N GLN A 77 -27.62 3.97 0.37
CA GLN A 77 -28.60 4.75 1.12
C GLN A 77 -28.02 6.10 1.56
N ASP A 78 -26.75 6.14 1.98
CA ASP A 78 -26.06 7.39 2.34
C ASP A 78 -26.08 8.38 1.17
N PHE A 79 -25.77 7.95 -0.05
CA PHE A 79 -25.86 8.79 -1.26
C PHE A 79 -27.29 9.29 -1.57
N LEU A 80 -28.33 8.60 -1.13
CA LEU A 80 -29.71 9.05 -1.33
C LEU A 80 -30.16 10.06 -0.27
N THR A 81 -29.53 10.04 0.91
CA THR A 81 -29.98 10.83 2.07
C THR A 81 -29.04 11.97 2.44
N ASP A 82 -27.81 11.92 1.96
CA ASP A 82 -26.78 12.92 2.20
C ASP A 82 -26.49 13.68 0.89
N PRO A 83 -27.09 14.88 0.70
CA PRO A 83 -26.89 15.69 -0.49
C PRO A 83 -25.41 16.01 -0.74
N GLU A 84 -24.60 16.17 0.33
CA GLU A 84 -23.17 16.50 0.22
C GLU A 84 -22.38 15.43 -0.55
N LEU A 85 -22.79 14.17 -0.46
CA LEU A 85 -22.19 13.07 -1.22
C LEU A 85 -22.56 13.06 -2.71
N THR A 86 -23.57 13.84 -3.09
CA THR A 86 -24.05 14.00 -4.47
C THR A 86 -23.75 15.37 -5.07
N GLU A 87 -23.10 16.26 -4.32
CA GLU A 87 -22.75 17.64 -4.71
C GLU A 87 -21.70 17.73 -5.83
N PHE A 88 -21.31 16.63 -6.46
CA PHE A 88 -20.59 16.65 -7.75
C PHE A 88 -21.38 17.34 -8.87
N ALA A 89 -22.68 17.59 -8.69
CA ALA A 89 -23.49 18.41 -9.58
C ALA A 89 -23.26 19.94 -9.44
N VAL A 90 -22.52 20.38 -8.40
CA VAL A 90 -22.24 21.81 -8.11
C VAL A 90 -20.85 22.24 -8.59
N LEU A 91 -20.13 21.39 -9.32
CA LEU A 91 -19.06 21.90 -10.19
C LEU A 91 -19.75 22.62 -11.35
N ASP A 92 -19.91 23.93 -11.22
CA ASP A 92 -20.33 24.81 -12.30
C ASP A 92 -19.49 24.43 -13.54
N THR A 93 -20.13 23.80 -14.51
CA THR A 93 -19.52 23.50 -15.82
C THR A 93 -18.99 24.75 -16.53
N GLU A 94 -19.34 25.92 -16.00
CA GLU A 94 -18.98 27.27 -16.44
C GLU A 94 -17.51 27.61 -16.16
N ASP A 95 -16.83 26.92 -15.23
CA ASP A 95 -15.40 27.20 -14.91
C ASP A 95 -14.40 26.46 -15.81
N TRP A 96 -14.90 25.69 -16.80
CA TRP A 96 -14.08 25.02 -17.82
C TRP A 96 -13.97 25.78 -19.14
N GLU A 97 -14.65 26.93 -19.29
CA GLU A 97 -14.41 27.85 -20.40
C GLU A 97 -13.14 28.67 -20.12
N LEU A 98 -11.98 28.06 -20.38
CA LEU A 98 -10.74 28.82 -20.54
C LEU A 98 -10.96 29.79 -21.70
N GLU A 99 -11.13 31.08 -21.38
CA GLU A 99 -11.07 32.19 -22.35
C GLU A 99 -9.74 32.10 -23.12
N HIS A 100 -9.80 31.49 -24.29
CA HIS A 100 -8.77 31.55 -25.31
C HIS A 100 -9.44 31.97 -26.62
N ASP A 101 -9.55 33.28 -26.80
CA ASP A 101 -9.45 33.97 -28.10
C ASP A 101 -8.73 35.32 -27.91
#